data_AF-A0A966YNE6-F1
#
_entry.id   AF-A0A966YNE6-F1
#
_cell.length_a   1.000
_cell.length_b   1.000
_cell.length_c   1.000
_cell.angle_alpha   90.00
_cell.angle_beta   90.00
_cell.angle_gamma   90.00
#
_symmetry.space_group_name_H-M   'P 1'
#
loop_
_entity.id
_entity.type
_entity.pdbx_description
1 polymer ?
#
loop_
_entity_poly.entity_id
_entity_poly.type
_entity_poly.pdbx_seq_one_letter_code
_entity_poly.pdbx_strand_id
1 'polypeptide(L)'
;DPTNDDMAMTRNAVRHRLLTEIAEVFVVDPIPLLNRHADLVADALALIETAAAELDPTDVHALRSAPRAVASEALRAWIQQESGDPYRVDTATIERVWQVVEGERRAAETVGGHRVTRSKGRLSFSVTSDHGQSRT
;
A
#
# COMPACT_ATOMS: atom_id res chain seq x y z
N ASP A 1 0.40 -22.20 -27.75
CA ASP A 1 -0.14 -20.85 -27.94
C ASP A 1 1.00 -19.98 -28.48
N PRO A 2 0.87 -19.40 -29.69
CA PRO A 2 1.93 -18.62 -30.34
C PRO A 2 2.40 -17.40 -29.54
N THR A 3 1.59 -16.89 -28.61
CA THR A 3 1.95 -15.74 -27.76
C THR A 3 2.94 -16.10 -26.64
N ASN A 4 3.25 -17.38 -26.41
CA ASN A 4 4.15 -17.80 -25.33
C ASN A 4 5.62 -17.41 -25.57
N ASP A 5 6.04 -17.26 -26.82
CA ASP A 5 7.43 -16.94 -27.18
C ASP A 5 7.63 -15.44 -27.48
N ASP A 6 6.57 -14.62 -27.36
CA ASP A 6 6.66 -13.18 -27.58
C ASP A 6 7.36 -12.49 -26.40
N MET A 7 8.61 -12.06 -26.64
CA MET A 7 9.47 -11.40 -25.66
C MET A 7 9.08 -9.93 -25.39
N ALA A 8 8.16 -9.34 -26.16
CA ALA A 8 7.59 -8.03 -25.84
C ALA A 8 6.68 -8.11 -24.60
N MET A 9 6.15 -9.29 -24.28
CA MET A 9 5.37 -9.50 -23.07
C MET A 9 6.27 -9.67 -21.85
N THR A 10 6.12 -8.79 -20.85
CA THR A 10 6.94 -8.81 -19.62
C THR A 10 6.98 -10.19 -18.94
N ARG A 11 5.84 -10.89 -18.86
CA ARG A 11 5.78 -12.23 -18.25
C ARG A 11 6.68 -13.23 -18.97
N ASN A 12 6.67 -13.22 -20.29
CA ASN A 12 7.46 -14.16 -21.10
C ASN A 12 8.95 -13.77 -21.03
N ALA A 13 9.28 -12.48 -21.09
CA ALA A 13 10.64 -11.99 -20.91
C ALA A 13 11.22 -12.38 -19.54
N VAL A 14 10.43 -12.26 -18.46
CA VAL A 14 10.84 -12.70 -17.13
C VAL A 14 11.09 -14.21 -17.11
N ARG A 15 10.18 -15.02 -17.64
CA ARG A 15 10.30 -16.48 -17.62
C ARG A 15 11.48 -17.00 -18.44
N HIS A 16 11.57 -16.57 -19.71
CA HIS A 16 12.47 -17.18 -20.68
C HIS A 16 13.87 -16.58 -20.65
N ARG A 17 14.01 -15.32 -20.23
CA ARG A 17 15.31 -14.64 -20.13
C ARG A 17 15.76 -14.46 -18.69
N LEU A 18 15.05 -13.67 -17.89
CA LEU A 18 15.55 -13.28 -16.57
C LEU A 18 15.73 -14.47 -15.61
N LEU A 19 14.71 -15.32 -15.47
CA LEU A 19 14.79 -16.46 -14.56
C LEU A 19 15.82 -17.49 -15.02
N THR A 20 15.98 -17.67 -16.34
CA THR A 20 17.02 -18.51 -16.92
C THR A 20 18.42 -17.97 -16.60
N GLU A 21 18.66 -16.68 -16.84
CA GLU A 21 19.95 -16.03 -16.53
C GLU A 21 20.29 -16.13 -15.02
N ILE A 22 19.30 -15.94 -14.15
CA ILE A 22 19.48 -16.14 -12.69
C ILE A 22 19.86 -17.59 -12.38
N ALA A 23 19.15 -18.56 -12.95
CA ALA A 23 19.43 -19.97 -12.72
C ALA A 23 20.84 -20.38 -13.16
N GLU A 24 21.31 -19.82 -14.29
CA GLU A 24 22.66 -20.04 -14.80
C GLU A 24 23.73 -19.43 -13.90
N VAL A 25 23.55 -18.17 -13.45
CA VAL A 25 24.52 -17.47 -12.60
C VAL A 25 24.65 -18.12 -11.22
N PHE A 26 23.53 -18.48 -10.60
CA PHE A 26 23.52 -19.06 -9.26
C PHE A 26 23.64 -20.58 -9.26
N VAL A 27 23.58 -21.22 -10.43
CA VAL A 27 23.61 -22.68 -10.60
C VAL A 27 22.51 -23.38 -9.78
N VAL A 28 21.38 -22.70 -9.58
CA VAL A 28 20.23 -23.13 -8.78
C VAL A 28 18.96 -22.61 -9.44
N ASP A 29 17.93 -23.45 -9.57
CA ASP A 29 16.60 -22.98 -9.99
C ASP A 29 16.01 -22.05 -8.91
N PRO A 30 15.77 -20.76 -9.22
CA PRO A 30 15.24 -19.81 -8.25
C PRO A 30 13.75 -20.01 -7.97
N ILE A 31 13.00 -20.70 -8.84
CA ILE A 31 11.53 -20.75 -8.76
C ILE A 31 11.03 -21.35 -7.44
N PRO A 32 11.52 -22.52 -6.97
CA PRO A 32 11.07 -23.08 -5.69
C PRO A 32 11.38 -22.17 -4.48
N LEU A 33 12.48 -21.42 -4.53
CA LEU A 33 12.87 -20.49 -3.47
C LEU A 33 11.98 -19.25 -3.46
N LEU A 34 11.67 -18.70 -4.63
CA LEU A 34 10.75 -17.56 -4.78
C LEU A 34 9.34 -17.94 -4.33
N ASN A 35 8.84 -19.12 -4.71
CA ASN A 35 7.54 -19.61 -4.26
C ASN A 35 7.50 -19.74 -2.74
N ARG A 36 8.51 -20.36 -2.12
CA ARG A 36 8.58 -20.47 -0.65
C ARG A 36 8.60 -19.10 0.03
N HIS A 37 9.33 -18.13 -0.52
CA HIS A 37 9.33 -16.77 0.03
C HIS A 37 7.96 -16.10 -0.13
N ALA A 38 7.30 -16.28 -1.27
CA ALA A 38 5.96 -15.75 -1.49
C ALA A 38 4.95 -16.32 -0.49
N ASP A 39 5.00 -17.63 -0.23
CA ASP A 39 4.13 -18.29 0.76
C ASP A 39 4.38 -17.74 2.17
N LEU A 40 5.64 -17.65 2.60
CA LEU A 40 5.99 -17.11 3.91
C LEU A 40 5.58 -15.63 4.08
N VAL A 41 5.71 -14.84 3.03
CA VAL A 41 5.28 -13.44 3.03
C VAL A 41 3.75 -13.37 3.08
N ALA A 42 3.03 -14.23 2.35
CA ALA A 42 1.57 -14.28 2.40
C ALA A 42 1.07 -14.61 3.81
N ASP A 43 1.68 -15.59 4.49
CA ASP A 43 1.36 -15.94 5.88
C ASP A 43 1.60 -14.76 6.84
N ALA A 44 2.74 -14.06 6.67
CA ALA A 44 3.05 -12.88 7.48
C ALA A 44 2.08 -11.72 7.23
N LEU A 45 1.68 -11.50 5.98
CA LEU A 45 0.71 -10.45 5.62
C LEU A 45 -0.68 -10.77 6.18
N ALA A 46 -1.12 -12.03 6.17
CA ALA A 46 -2.39 -12.42 6.76
C ALA A 46 -2.46 -12.11 8.27
N LEU A 47 -1.36 -12.29 9.00
CA LEU A 47 -1.26 -11.88 10.40
C LEU A 47 -1.35 -10.35 10.57
N ILE A 48 -0.66 -9.60 9.70
CA ILE A 48 -0.69 -8.12 9.72
C ILE A 48 -2.11 -7.62 9.44
N GLU A 49 -2.80 -8.19 8.44
CA GLU A 49 -4.16 -7.84 8.07
C GLU A 49 -5.14 -8.14 9.22
N THR A 50 -4.98 -9.30 9.88
CA THR A 50 -5.79 -9.67 11.06
C THR A 50 -5.60 -8.67 12.20
N ALA A 51 -4.36 -8.33 12.55
CA ALA A 51 -4.08 -7.36 13.61
C ALA A 51 -4.54 -5.94 13.23
N ALA A 52 -4.46 -5.59 11.95
CA ALA A 52 -4.89 -4.28 11.45
C ALA A 52 -6.41 -4.10 11.55
N ALA A 53 -7.18 -5.18 11.34
CA ALA A 53 -8.64 -5.17 11.44
C ALA A 53 -9.16 -4.87 12.87
N GLU A 54 -8.35 -5.11 13.90
CA GLU A 54 -8.69 -4.81 15.30
C GLU A 54 -8.35 -3.37 15.71
N LEU A 55 -7.59 -2.64 14.90
CA LEU A 55 -7.12 -1.29 15.19
C LEU A 55 -8.15 -0.25 14.72
N ASP A 56 -8.45 0.76 15.54
CA ASP A 56 -9.19 1.95 15.06
C ASP A 56 -8.26 2.79 14.16
N PRO A 57 -8.47 2.81 12.83
CA PRO A 57 -7.59 3.49 11.90
C PRO A 57 -7.72 5.02 11.96
N THR A 58 -8.67 5.55 12.74
CA THR A 58 -8.88 6.97 12.91
C THR A 58 -8.30 7.49 14.22
N ASP A 59 -7.93 6.64 15.18
CA ASP A 59 -7.29 7.06 16.43
C ASP A 59 -5.77 7.19 16.25
N VAL A 60 -5.28 8.43 16.29
CA VAL A 60 -3.84 8.73 16.11
C VAL A 60 -2.98 8.11 17.21
N HIS A 61 -3.48 8.01 18.44
CA HIS A 61 -2.71 7.40 19.52
C HIS A 61 -2.59 5.89 19.32
N ALA A 62 -3.69 5.23 18.92
CA ALA A 62 -3.68 3.81 18.60
C ALA A 62 -2.71 3.49 17.45
N LEU A 63 -2.78 4.28 16.36
CA LEU A 63 -1.88 4.16 15.20
C LEU A 63 -0.39 4.29 15.57
N ARG A 64 -0.04 5.27 16.40
CA ARG A 64 1.36 5.49 16.84
C ARG A 64 1.87 4.42 17.81
N SER A 65 0.97 3.76 18.52
CA SER A 65 1.31 2.75 19.53
C SER A 65 1.44 1.34 18.92
N ALA A 66 0.83 1.10 17.76
CA ALA A 66 0.90 -0.16 17.05
C ALA A 66 2.18 -0.31 16.19
N PRO A 67 2.59 -1.54 15.85
CA PRO A 67 3.66 -1.75 14.87
C PRO A 67 3.34 -1.05 13.55
N ARG A 68 4.33 -0.35 12.97
CA ARG A 68 4.15 0.48 11.77
C ARG A 68 3.48 -0.26 10.61
N ALA A 69 3.82 -1.53 10.39
CA ALA A 69 3.22 -2.35 9.33
C ALA A 69 1.71 -2.56 9.54
N VAL A 70 1.29 -2.87 10.76
CA VAL A 70 -0.11 -3.07 11.15
C VAL A 70 -0.90 -1.77 11.02
N ALA A 71 -0.39 -0.67 11.60
CA ALA A 71 -1.04 0.64 11.50
C ALA A 71 -1.16 1.12 10.05
N SER A 72 -0.14 0.88 9.23
CA SER A 72 -0.16 1.23 7.80
C SER A 72 -1.21 0.43 7.03
N GLU A 73 -1.39 -0.85 7.36
CA GLU A 73 -2.41 -1.67 6.70
C GLU A 73 -3.83 -1.26 7.13
N ALA A 74 -4.03 -0.93 8.41
CA ALA A 74 -5.31 -0.38 8.90
C ALA A 74 -5.65 0.93 8.17
N LEU A 75 -4.66 1.81 7.97
CA LEU A 75 -4.83 3.05 7.19
C LEU A 75 -5.17 2.77 5.72
N ARG A 76 -4.52 1.80 5.08
CA ARG A 76 -4.83 1.43 3.69
C ARG A 76 -6.27 0.94 3.54
N ALA A 77 -6.69 0.02 4.41
CA ALA A 77 -8.03 -0.54 4.39
C ALA A 77 -9.09 0.56 4.62
N TRP A 78 -8.87 1.42 5.60
CA TRP A 78 -9.75 2.56 5.88
C TRP A 78 -9.85 3.53 4.70
N ILE A 79 -8.72 3.98 4.15
CA ILE A 79 -8.72 4.93 3.03
C ILE A 79 -9.36 4.32 1.79
N GLN A 80 -9.10 3.04 1.50
CA GLN A 80 -9.72 2.33 0.38
C GLN A 80 -11.24 2.23 0.54
N GLN A 81 -11.71 1.91 1.75
CA GLN A 81 -13.13 1.85 2.05
C GLN A 81 -13.82 3.21 1.89
N GLU A 82 -13.19 4.28 2.38
CA GLU A 82 -13.75 5.65 2.30
C GLU A 82 -13.70 6.23 0.88
N SER A 83 -12.66 5.93 0.10
CA SER A 83 -12.55 6.42 -1.28
C SER A 83 -13.48 5.67 -2.25
N GLY A 84 -13.79 4.40 -1.97
CA GLY A 84 -14.48 3.52 -2.90
C GLY A 84 -13.63 3.14 -4.13
N ASP A 85 -12.32 3.39 -4.10
CA ASP A 85 -11.41 3.08 -5.20
C ASP A 85 -11.08 1.57 -5.22
N PRO A 86 -11.26 0.86 -6.35
CA PRO A 86 -10.92 -0.56 -6.46
C PRO A 86 -9.41 -0.83 -6.36
N TYR A 87 -8.55 0.17 -6.56
CA TYR A 87 -7.11 0.01 -6.49
C TYR A 87 -6.59 0.17 -5.06
N ARG A 88 -5.54 -0.60 -4.73
CA ARG A 88 -4.89 -0.52 -3.42
C ARG A 88 -4.21 0.84 -3.26
N VAL A 89 -4.35 1.43 -2.06
CA VAL A 89 -3.71 2.70 -1.70
C VAL A 89 -2.19 2.55 -1.77
N ASP A 90 -1.56 3.41 -2.55
CA ASP A 90 -0.12 3.37 -2.79
C ASP A 90 0.70 3.78 -1.54
N THR A 91 1.96 3.34 -1.51
CA THR A 91 2.87 3.62 -0.40
C THR A 91 3.12 5.12 -0.20
N ALA A 92 3.21 5.92 -1.26
CA ALA A 92 3.47 7.36 -1.14
C ALA A 92 2.29 8.11 -0.51
N THR A 93 1.06 7.66 -0.75
CA THR A 93 -0.14 8.14 -0.08
C THR A 93 -0.10 7.82 1.41
N ILE A 94 0.24 6.58 1.78
CA ILE A 94 0.37 6.19 3.19
C ILE A 94 1.49 6.95 3.91
N GLU A 95 2.64 7.18 3.26
CA GLU A 95 3.71 7.99 3.85
C GLU A 95 3.28 9.44 4.10
N ARG A 96 2.48 10.04 3.20
CA ARG A 96 1.92 11.38 3.45
C ARG A 96 0.92 11.38 4.60
N VAL A 97 0.09 10.34 4.72
CA VAL A 97 -0.83 10.20 5.86
C VAL A 97 -0.08 10.04 7.18
N TRP A 98 1.06 9.32 7.18
CA TRP A 98 1.94 9.25 8.35
C TRP A 98 2.45 10.62 8.80
N GLN A 99 2.80 11.53 7.89
CA GLN A 99 3.15 12.91 8.27
C GLN A 99 2.00 13.64 9.00
N VAL A 100 0.74 13.29 8.70
CA VAL A 100 -0.44 13.81 9.41
C VAL A 100 -0.60 13.15 10.78
N VAL A 101 -0.43 11.83 10.84
CA VAL A 101 -0.44 11.04 12.08
C VAL A 101 0.61 11.58 13.03
N GLU A 102 1.82 11.88 12.58
CA GLU A 102 2.92 12.44 13.38
C GLU A 102 2.72 13.92 13.73
N GLY A 103 1.85 14.63 13.00
CA GLY A 103 1.56 16.05 13.22
C GLY A 103 2.54 16.99 12.54
N GLU A 104 3.38 16.47 11.64
CA GLU A 104 4.26 17.25 10.76
C GLU A 104 3.44 18.02 9.71
N ARG A 105 2.31 17.46 9.29
CA ARG A 105 1.34 18.12 8.40
C ARG A 105 -0.06 18.11 8.99
N ARG A 106 -0.86 19.11 8.62
CA ARG A 106 -2.28 19.19 9.00
C ARG A 106 -3.18 18.28 8.16
N ALA A 107 -2.76 17.97 6.94
CA ALA A 107 -3.53 17.20 5.98
C ALA A 107 -2.63 16.51 4.94
N ALA A 108 -3.15 15.44 4.34
CA ALA A 108 -2.58 14.74 3.20
C ALA A 108 -3.67 14.52 2.14
N GLU A 109 -3.37 14.87 0.89
CA GLU A 109 -4.22 14.51 -0.25
C GLU A 109 -4.01 13.04 -0.60
N THR A 110 -5.05 12.32 -1.00
CA THR A 110 -4.96 10.96 -1.55
C THR A 110 -5.26 11.00 -3.05
N VAL A 111 -5.06 9.88 -3.75
CA VAL A 111 -5.58 9.72 -5.12
C VAL A 111 -7.11 9.91 -5.12
N GLY A 112 -7.68 10.37 -6.23
CA GLY A 112 -9.13 10.57 -6.36
C GLY A 112 -9.65 11.93 -5.87
N GLY A 113 -8.77 12.84 -5.46
CA GLY A 113 -9.17 14.16 -4.96
C GLY A 113 -9.83 14.09 -3.58
N HIS A 114 -9.35 13.17 -2.73
CA HIS A 114 -9.74 13.10 -1.33
C HIS A 114 -8.61 13.57 -0.42
N ARG A 115 -8.96 13.79 0.85
CA ARG A 115 -8.11 14.40 1.84
C ARG A 115 -8.28 13.72 3.19
N VAL A 116 -7.16 13.39 3.81
CA VAL A 116 -7.08 12.97 5.21
C VAL A 116 -6.59 14.14 6.05
N THR A 117 -7.34 14.48 7.09
CA THR A 117 -6.97 15.54 8.05
C THR A 117 -6.96 15.00 9.47
N ARG A 118 -6.29 15.71 10.39
CA ARG A 118 -6.25 15.36 11.81
C ARG A 118 -6.82 16.48 12.67
N SER A 119 -7.70 16.13 13.61
CA SER A 119 -8.24 17.03 14.61
C SER A 119 -8.50 16.28 15.92
N LYS A 120 -8.10 16.88 17.06
CA LYS A 120 -8.33 16.32 18.41
C LYS A 120 -7.89 14.85 18.57
N GLY A 121 -6.77 14.48 17.95
CA GLY A 121 -6.25 13.11 18.02
C GLY A 121 -6.96 12.10 17.11
N ARG A 122 -7.89 12.55 16.26
CA ARG A 122 -8.59 11.69 15.31
C ARG A 122 -8.33 12.11 13.87
N LEU A 123 -8.29 11.12 12.97
CA LEU A 123 -8.26 11.33 11.53
C LEU A 123 -9.69 11.45 10.98
N SER A 124 -9.84 12.22 9.91
CA SER A 124 -11.08 12.29 9.13
C SER A 124 -10.76 12.29 7.64
N PHE A 125 -11.60 11.61 6.87
CA PHE A 125 -11.54 11.54 5.41
C PHE A 125 -12.63 12.43 4.80
N SER A 126 -12.29 13.17 3.75
CA SER A 126 -13.23 14.06 3.05
C SER A 126 -12.84 14.20 1.60
N VAL A 127 -13.80 14.48 0.71
CA VAL A 127 -13.48 14.95 -0.64
C VAL A 127 -12.78 16.32 -0.53
N THR A 128 -11.75 16.54 -1.34
CA THR A 128 -11.10 17.84 -1.49
C THR A 128 -12.08 18.79 -2.17
N SER A 129 -12.94 19.42 -1.37
CA SER A 129 -13.81 20.49 -1.84
C SER A 129 -12.95 21.67 -2.26
N ASP A 130 -13.08 22.07 -3.52
CA ASP A 130 -12.42 23.22 -4.12
C ASP A 130 -12.88 24.51 -3.42
N HIS A 131 -12.21 24.88 -2.32
CA HIS A 131 -12.50 26.12 -1.62
C HIS A 131 -11.83 27.27 -2.37
N GLY A 132 -12.55 27.76 -3.39
CA GLY A 132 -12.70 29.17 -3.75
C GLY A 132 -11.44 30.00 -3.90
N GLN A 133 -11.09 30.29 -5.16
CA GLN A 133 -10.44 31.55 -5.52
C GLN A 133 -11.19 32.71 -4.84
N SER A 134 -10.49 33.45 -3.99
CA SER A 134 -11.01 34.65 -3.35
C SER A 134 -11.25 35.70 -4.44
N ARG A 135 -12.52 36.01 -4.71
CA ARG A 135 -12.92 37.27 -5.34
C ARG A 135 -12.59 38.40 -4.35
N THR A 136 -11.59 39.20 -4.70
CA THR A 136 -11.47 40.63 -4.36
C THR A 136 -10.80 41.31 -5.53
#